data_AF-A0A524LU54-F1
#
_entry.id   AF-A0A524LU54-F1
#
_cell.length_a   1.000
_cell.length_b   1.000
_cell.length_c   1.000
_cell.angle_alpha   90.00
_cell.angle_beta   90.00
_cell.angle_gamma   90.00
#
_symmetry.space_group_name_H-M   'P 1'
#
loop_
_entity.id
_entity.type
_entity.pdbx_description
1 polymer ?
#
loop_
_entity_poly.entity_id
_entity_poly.type
_entity_poly.pdbx_seq_one_letter_code
_entity_poly.pdbx_strand_id
1 'polypeptide(L)'
;MRLKIYALIFMLVTAVGLQAQVWKTNGFRMEIAGEGSADRQLGNAMVDMVANGTSLWAGSGYGLNRTDDSGMTWTGFTSADYIGKG
;
A
#
# COMPACT_ATOMS: atom_id res chain seq x y z
N MET A 1 41.07 -27.68 20.97
CA MET A 1 39.62 -27.46 21.22
C MET A 1 39.23 -25.98 21.33
N ARG A 2 39.97 -25.15 22.09
CA ARG A 2 39.61 -23.73 22.33
C ARG A 2 39.55 -22.85 21.07
N LEU A 3 40.44 -23.04 20.11
CA LEU A 3 40.47 -22.26 18.85
C LEU A 3 39.21 -22.47 17.98
N LYS A 4 38.69 -23.70 17.92
CA LYS A 4 37.47 -24.01 17.15
C LYS A 4 36.23 -23.33 17.74
N ILE A 5 36.18 -23.17 19.06
CA ILE A 5 35.09 -22.49 19.77
C ILE A 5 35.08 -20.99 19.43
N TYR A 6 36.24 -20.33 19.42
CA TYR A 6 36.30 -18.91 19.04
C TYR A 6 35.93 -18.67 17.57
N ALA A 7 36.36 -19.56 16.66
CA ALA A 7 35.97 -19.49 15.26
C ALA A 7 34.46 -19.65 15.06
N LEU A 8 33.83 -20.53 15.84
CA LEU A 8 32.38 -20.78 15.78
C LEU A 8 31.58 -19.58 16.32
N ILE A 9 32.05 -18.97 17.41
CA ILE A 9 31.43 -17.76 17.98
C ILE A 9 31.55 -16.60 16.99
N PHE A 10 32.73 -16.40 16.38
CA PHE A 10 32.93 -15.34 15.38
C PHE A 10 32.00 -15.48 14.18
N MET A 11 31.84 -16.70 13.66
CA MET A 11 30.93 -16.99 12.55
C MET A 11 29.46 -16.76 12.90
N LEU A 12 29.07 -17.02 14.16
CA LEU A 12 27.71 -16.78 14.63
C LEU A 12 27.40 -15.28 14.69
N VAL A 13 28.35 -14.44 15.12
CA VAL A 13 28.16 -12.99 15.22
C VAL A 13 28.04 -12.33 13.84
N THR A 14 28.83 -12.76 12.85
CA THR A 14 28.77 -12.19 11.50
C THR A 14 27.51 -12.58 10.73
N ALA A 15 26.92 -13.75 11.02
CA ALA A 15 25.67 -14.20 10.39
C ALA A 15 24.45 -13.34 10.78
N VAL A 16 24.42 -12.82 12.01
CA VAL A 16 23.30 -12.00 12.51
C VAL A 16 23.35 -10.56 11.96
N GLY A 17 24.52 -10.07 11.56
CA GLY A 17 24.71 -8.70 11.07
C GLY A 17 24.29 -8.44 9.61
N LEU A 18 24.02 -9.49 8.82
CA LEU A 18 23.77 -9.37 7.37
C LEU A 18 22.30 -9.09 7.01
N GLN A 19 21.39 -9.07 7.99
CA GLN A 19 19.95 -8.88 7.75
C GLN A 19 19.42 -7.55 8.27
N ALA A 20 20.21 -6.47 8.18
CA ALA A 20 19.65 -5.13 8.32
C ALA A 20 18.69 -4.87 7.15
N GLN A 21 17.42 -5.20 7.34
CA GLN A 21 16.37 -4.93 6.37
C GLN A 21 16.09 -3.43 6.39
N VAL A 22 16.62 -2.72 5.38
CA VAL A 22 16.22 -1.35 5.09
C VAL A 22 14.73 -1.39 4.73
N TRP A 23 13.91 -0.72 5.53
CA TRP A 23 12.48 -0.61 5.26
C TRP A 23 12.33 0.06 3.89
N LYS A 24 11.79 -0.66 2.91
CA LYS A 24 11.40 -0.04 1.64
C LYS A 24 10.27 0.93 1.95
N THR A 25 10.56 2.22 1.90
CA THR A 25 9.51 3.23 1.90
C THR A 25 8.91 3.22 0.50
N ASN A 26 7.64 2.84 0.38
CA ASN A 26 6.88 3.02 -0.83
C ASN A 26 6.58 4.52 -0.96
N GLY A 27 7.49 5.26 -1.58
CA GLY A 27 7.28 6.67 -1.90
C GLY A 27 6.14 6.82 -2.91
N PHE A 28 5.41 7.94 -2.82
CA PHE A 28 4.42 8.30 -3.84
C PHE A 28 5.13 8.48 -5.19
N ARG A 29 4.77 7.65 -6.18
CA ARG A 29 5.28 7.75 -7.56
C ARG A 29 4.17 8.32 -8.44
N MET A 30 4.37 9.51 -8.99
CA MET A 30 3.52 9.98 -10.09
C MET A 30 3.80 9.15 -11.33
N GLU A 31 2.95 8.16 -11.58
CA GLU A 31 2.88 7.49 -12.87
C GLU A 31 2.02 8.34 -13.79
N ILE A 32 2.53 8.74 -14.97
CA ILE A 32 1.70 9.37 -16.00
C ILE A 32 0.71 8.30 -16.43
N ALA A 33 -0.58 8.55 -16.21
CA ALA A 33 -1.63 7.62 -16.57
C ALA A 33 -1.64 7.42 -18.08
N GLY A 34 -1.20 6.25 -18.54
CA GLY A 34 -1.69 5.74 -19.81
C GLY A 34 -3.22 5.62 -19.72
N GLU A 35 -3.92 6.05 -20.77
CA GLU A 35 -5.37 5.96 -20.88
C GLU A 35 -5.80 4.50 -20.61
N GLY A 36 -6.58 4.28 -19.54
CA GLY A 36 -7.11 2.95 -19.19
C GLY A 36 -6.64 2.38 -17.85
N SER A 37 -6.53 3.19 -16.79
CA SER A 37 -6.26 2.68 -15.44
C SER A 37 -7.56 2.64 -14.65
N ALA A 38 -8.30 1.55 -14.79
CA ALA A 38 -9.48 1.24 -13.98
C ALA A 38 -9.16 1.17 -12.47
N ASP A 39 -7.87 1.13 -12.10
CA ASP A 39 -7.37 1.07 -10.72
C ASP A 39 -7.08 2.44 -10.08
N ARG A 40 -7.42 3.55 -10.75
CA ARG A 40 -7.19 4.90 -10.22
C ARG A 40 -8.36 5.38 -9.38
N GLN A 41 -8.03 6.02 -8.25
CA GLN A 41 -8.99 6.74 -7.44
C GLN A 41 -9.62 7.89 -8.24
N LEU A 42 -10.92 8.08 -8.06
CA LEU A 42 -11.66 9.23 -8.54
C LEU A 42 -11.14 10.46 -7.79
N GLY A 43 -10.33 11.29 -8.45
CA GLY A 43 -9.82 12.54 -7.89
C GLY A 43 -8.48 12.46 -7.18
N ASN A 44 -7.94 13.64 -6.88
CA ASN A 44 -6.62 13.85 -6.27
C ASN A 44 -6.68 14.22 -4.78
N ALA A 45 -7.88 14.22 -4.18
CA ALA A 45 -8.08 14.51 -2.77
C ALA A 45 -9.20 13.62 -2.19
N MET A 46 -8.92 13.02 -1.04
CA MET A 46 -9.91 12.26 -0.25
C MET A 46 -10.41 13.16 0.88
N VAL A 47 -11.73 13.24 1.04
CA VAL A 47 -12.39 14.10 2.04
C VAL A 47 -12.80 13.34 3.31
N ASP A 48 -13.11 12.04 3.18
CA ASP A 48 -13.49 11.17 4.30
C ASP A 48 -13.17 9.71 3.98
N MET A 49 -13.00 8.88 5.01
CA MET A 49 -12.64 7.47 4.87
C MET A 49 -13.26 6.59 5.97
N VAL A 50 -13.74 5.41 5.59
CA VAL A 50 -14.25 4.40 6.52
C VAL A 50 -13.72 3.01 6.18
N ALA A 51 -13.22 2.30 7.19
CA ALA A 51 -12.73 0.93 7.06
C ALA A 51 -13.79 -0.07 7.57
N ASN A 52 -13.96 -1.18 6.85
CA ASN A 52 -14.78 -2.31 7.24
C ASN A 52 -14.10 -3.63 6.82
N GLY A 53 -13.47 -4.31 7.78
CA GLY A 53 -12.70 -5.52 7.50
C GLY A 53 -11.52 -5.22 6.56
N THR A 54 -11.46 -5.89 5.42
CA THR A 54 -10.45 -5.65 4.37
C THR A 54 -10.81 -4.52 3.42
N SER A 55 -12.05 -4.01 3.49
CA SER A 55 -12.52 -2.94 2.63
C SER A 55 -12.23 -1.57 3.24
N LEU A 56 -11.71 -0.66 2.42
CA LEU A 56 -11.62 0.77 2.73
C LEU A 56 -12.44 1.54 1.70
N TRP A 57 -13.32 2.40 2.19
CA TRP A 57 -14.11 3.32 1.39
C TRP A 57 -13.58 4.73 1.60
N ALA A 58 -13.41 5.50 0.53
CA ALA A 58 -12.88 6.85 0.56
C ALA A 58 -13.71 7.79 -0.33
N GLY A 59 -14.31 8.81 0.27
CA GLY A 59 -15.03 9.85 -0.45
C GLY A 59 -14.07 10.85 -1.08
N SER A 60 -14.37 11.29 -2.29
CA SER A 60 -13.60 12.32 -3.00
C SER A 60 -14.52 13.34 -3.66
N GLY A 61 -13.94 14.40 -4.22
CA GLY A 61 -14.69 15.40 -5.00
C GLY A 61 -15.34 14.86 -6.28
N TYR A 62 -15.00 13.64 -6.71
CA TYR A 62 -15.51 13.03 -7.95
C TYR A 62 -16.36 11.77 -7.72
N GLY A 63 -16.57 11.37 -6.47
CA GLY A 63 -17.39 10.20 -6.13
C GLY A 63 -16.85 9.43 -4.94
N LEU A 64 -17.12 8.13 -4.92
CA LEU A 64 -16.68 7.22 -3.88
C LEU A 64 -15.67 6.23 -4.45
N ASN A 65 -14.63 5.95 -3.69
CA ASN A 65 -13.61 4.98 -4.03
C ASN A 65 -13.67 3.83 -3.03
N ARG A 66 -13.47 2.60 -3.51
CA ARG A 66 -13.34 1.41 -2.67
C ARG A 66 -12.08 0.65 -3.04
N THR A 67 -11.36 0.18 -2.03
CA THR A 67 -10.32 -0.85 -2.18
C THR A 67 -10.61 -2.01 -1.24
N ASP A 68 -10.28 -3.22 -1.67
CA ASP A 68 -10.38 -4.45 -0.86
C ASP A 68 -8.99 -5.09 -0.63
N ASP A 69 -7.93 -4.45 -1.13
CA ASP A 69 -6.56 -4.99 -1.19
C ASP A 69 -5.52 -4.01 -0.61
N SER A 70 -5.90 -3.28 0.45
CA SER A 70 -5.04 -2.30 1.13
C SER A 70 -4.59 -1.13 0.24
N GLY A 71 -5.40 -0.76 -0.76
CA GLY A 71 -5.17 0.40 -1.63
C GLY A 71 -4.33 0.10 -2.87
N MET A 72 -4.14 -1.18 -3.21
CA MET A 72 -3.39 -1.60 -4.40
C MET A 72 -4.22 -1.39 -5.66
N THR A 73 -5.52 -1.67 -5.59
CA THR A 73 -6.50 -1.40 -6.64
C THR A 73 -7.71 -0.67 -6.07
N TRP A 74 -8.37 0.13 -6.93
CA TRP A 74 -9.50 0.95 -6.54
C TRP A 74 -10.66 0.80 -7.53
N THR A 75 -11.86 0.60 -7.00
CA THR A 75 -13.12 0.70 -7.75
C THR A 75 -13.76 2.06 -7.48
N GLY A 76 -14.05 2.81 -8.55
CA GLY A 76 -14.70 4.12 -8.46
C GLY A 76 -16.21 4.04 -8.71
N PHE A 77 -16.97 4.84 -7.96
CA PHE A 77 -18.42 5.01 -8.09
C PHE A 77 -18.74 6.50 -8.25
N THR A 78 -19.28 6.86 -9.41
CA THR A 78 -19.62 8.22 -9.83
C THR A 78 -21.12 8.48 -9.67
N SER A 79 -21.55 9.72 -9.95
CA SER A 79 -22.97 10.07 -10.00
C SER A 79 -23.81 9.21 -10.95
N ALA A 80 -23.20 8.60 -11.98
CA ALA A 80 -23.91 7.70 -12.90
C ALA A 80 -24.24 6.35 -12.26
N ASP A 81 -23.48 5.94 -11.25
CA ASP A 81 -23.62 4.65 -10.56
C ASP A 81 -24.65 4.74 -9.43
N TYR A 82 -25.06 5.95 -9.04
CA TYR A 82 -26.08 6.19 -8.02
C TYR A 82 -27.44 6.52 -8.64
N ILE A 83 -28.48 5.83 -8.17
CA ILE A 83 -29.89 6.13 -8.48
C ILE A 83 -30.50 7.18 -7.53
N GLY A 84 -29.78 7.56 -6.48
CA GLY A 84 -30.23 8.51 -5.45
C GLY A 84 -29.47 9.83 -5.54
N LYS A 85 -30.20 10.94 -5.40
CA LYS A 85 -29.60 12.27 -5.19
C LYS A 85 -29.15 12.36 -3.73
N GLY A 86 -27.83 12.36 -3.52
CA GLY A 86 -27.24 12.94 -2.31
C GLY A 86 -27.40 14.46 -2.32
#